data_AF-A0A6P4HT93-F1
#
_entry.id   AF-A0A6P4HT93-F1
#
_cell.length_a   1.000
_cell.length_b   1.000
_cell.length_c   1.000
_cell.angle_alpha   90.00
_cell.angle_beta   90.00
_cell.angle_gamma   90.00
#
_symmetry.space_group_name_H-M   'P 1'
#
loop_
_entity.id
_entity.type
_entity.pdbx_description
1 polymer ?
#
loop_
_entity_poly.entity_id
_entity_poly.type
_entity_poly.pdbx_seq_one_letter_code
_entity_poly.pdbx_strand_id
1 'polypeptide(L)'
;MSITNIFPFLLALVFLAGSHVLASERCNYCRGINCQRSNYSGEEACADRLDACVSVFQGGTIQAQGCLESLEDTWREKCGKDGRETGVDCEICVLNKCNNVGSKRAGCLQCNSTEDSQCAEAPGLLQAQVCSIARTGRSFCYASIEGDLVERGCSLTLSEQVKCLADRNCHLCDPLEQPHCNDQIVKEDDAPTTDSTTDSTTDSTTSSSGSTESSTSSSTSSSTSSSTSSSTSSSTSSSTSSSTSSPTTPTTVSPTTPTTVSPTTSTTTEIPPTTKPNSAFRLQVSILLIFAQLALGIYNLHK
;
A
#
# COMPACT_ATOMS: atom_id res chain seq x y z
N MET A 1 -49.85 31.80 20.54
CA MET A 1 -48.63 31.90 19.73
C MET A 1 -48.41 30.55 19.08
N SER A 2 -48.66 30.45 17.77
CA SER A 2 -48.67 29.18 17.05
C SER A 2 -47.26 28.75 16.66
N ILE A 3 -46.90 27.52 17.02
CA ILE A 3 -45.60 26.85 16.79
C ILE A 3 -45.39 26.48 15.30
N THR A 4 -46.40 26.67 14.45
CA THR A 4 -46.43 26.19 13.05
C THR A 4 -45.60 26.99 12.04
N ASN A 5 -44.87 28.04 12.44
CA ASN A 5 -44.13 28.92 11.51
C ASN A 5 -42.59 28.81 11.61
N ILE A 6 -42.06 27.91 12.45
CA ILE A 6 -40.60 27.80 12.68
C ILE A 6 -39.93 26.81 11.71
N PHE A 7 -40.70 25.83 11.20
CA PHE A 7 -40.19 24.76 10.33
C PHE A 7 -39.57 25.21 8.99
N PRO A 8 -40.16 26.16 8.23
CA PRO A 8 -39.56 26.59 6.95
C PRO A 8 -38.25 27.38 7.16
N PHE A 9 -38.13 28.08 8.29
CA PHE A 9 -36.91 28.82 8.64
C PHE A 9 -35.75 27.90 9.02
N LEU A 10 -36.02 26.82 9.78
CA LEU A 10 -35.03 25.80 10.10
C LEU A 10 -34.57 25.02 8.84
N LEU A 11 -35.49 24.69 7.94
CA LEU A 11 -35.15 24.00 6.69
C LEU A 11 -34.28 24.88 5.79
N ALA A 12 -34.61 26.18 5.66
CA ALA A 12 -33.80 27.14 4.91
C ALA A 12 -32.39 27.32 5.49
N LEU A 13 -32.25 27.30 6.83
CA LEU A 13 -30.95 27.37 7.51
C LEU A 13 -30.09 26.12 7.28
N VAL A 14 -30.70 24.93 7.18
CA VAL A 14 -30.01 23.67 6.84
C VAL A 14 -29.54 23.67 5.37
N PHE A 15 -30.30 24.25 4.45
CA PHE A 15 -29.87 24.40 3.05
C PHE A 15 -28.82 25.52 2.84
N LEU A 16 -28.84 26.59 3.64
CA LEU A 16 -27.84 27.67 3.60
C LEU A 16 -26.53 27.29 4.32
N ALA A 17 -26.57 26.38 5.29
CA ALA A 17 -25.39 25.67 5.78
C ALA A 17 -24.93 24.56 4.81
N GLY A 18 -25.53 24.49 3.62
CA GLY A 18 -25.28 23.51 2.57
C GLY A 18 -23.82 23.47 2.15
N SER A 19 -23.14 22.44 2.64
CA SER A 19 -22.08 21.71 1.97
C SER A 19 -21.12 22.61 1.18
N HIS A 20 -20.25 23.34 1.88
CA HIS A 20 -18.97 23.68 1.26
C HIS A 20 -18.32 22.36 0.85
N VAL A 21 -18.38 22.06 -0.46
CA VAL A 21 -17.57 21.01 -1.06
C VAL A 21 -16.13 21.52 -0.97
N LEU A 22 -15.50 21.25 0.17
CA LEU A 22 -14.09 21.50 0.40
C LEU A 22 -13.36 20.42 -0.39
N ALA A 23 -13.11 20.73 -1.66
CA ALA A 23 -12.17 19.96 -2.45
C ALA A 23 -10.73 20.42 -2.13
N SER A 24 -9.75 19.64 -2.59
CA SER A 24 -8.42 19.70 -2.01
C SER A 24 -7.63 20.88 -2.55
N GLU A 25 -7.18 21.75 -1.65
CA GLU A 25 -6.25 22.83 -2.02
C GLU A 25 -4.80 22.34 -2.11
N ARG A 26 -4.45 21.29 -1.34
CA ARG A 26 -3.08 20.74 -1.28
C ARG A 26 -3.11 19.23 -1.11
N CYS A 27 -2.17 18.55 -1.75
CA CYS A 27 -1.99 17.11 -1.64
C CYS A 27 -0.57 16.78 -1.19
N ASN A 28 -0.38 15.62 -0.55
CA ASN A 28 0.97 15.07 -0.42
C ASN A 28 1.48 14.78 -1.82
N TYR A 29 2.75 15.09 -2.06
CA TYR A 29 3.37 15.00 -3.36
C TYR A 29 4.60 14.12 -3.30
N CYS A 30 4.76 13.23 -4.27
CA CYS A 30 6.00 12.53 -4.57
C CYS A 30 5.93 11.95 -6.00
N ARG A 31 7.10 11.71 -6.61
CA ARG A 31 7.25 11.02 -7.90
C ARG A 31 8.47 10.09 -7.87
N GLY A 32 8.32 8.89 -8.44
CA GLY A 32 9.41 7.94 -8.61
C GLY A 32 10.13 7.62 -7.29
N ILE A 33 11.47 7.67 -7.31
CA ILE A 33 12.29 7.29 -6.15
C ILE A 33 12.03 8.15 -4.90
N ASN A 34 11.51 9.37 -5.04
CA ASN A 34 11.17 10.21 -3.89
C ASN A 34 9.99 9.65 -3.10
N CYS A 35 9.08 8.90 -3.75
CA CYS A 35 8.01 8.22 -3.05
C CYS A 35 8.52 7.13 -2.11
N GLN A 36 9.72 6.60 -2.37
CA GLN A 36 10.31 5.53 -1.58
C GLN A 36 11.25 5.98 -0.44
N ARG A 37 11.38 7.30 -0.25
CA ARG A 37 12.19 7.87 0.82
C ARG A 37 11.33 8.05 2.06
N SER A 38 11.69 7.38 3.16
CA SER A 38 10.96 7.48 4.43
C SER A 38 10.88 8.89 5.00
N ASN A 39 11.90 9.72 4.73
CA ASN A 39 11.97 11.11 5.20
C ASN A 39 11.47 12.14 4.18
N TYR A 40 10.95 11.71 3.03
CA TYR A 40 10.48 12.64 2.02
C TYR A 40 9.09 13.15 2.37
N SER A 41 8.98 14.47 2.46
CA SER A 41 7.74 15.20 2.69
C SER A 41 7.63 16.29 1.65
N GLY A 42 6.87 16.01 0.59
CA GLY A 42 6.55 16.95 -0.47
C GLY A 42 5.06 17.29 -0.43
N GLU A 43 4.72 18.51 -0.83
CA GLU A 43 3.34 18.94 -1.00
C GLU A 43 3.19 19.68 -2.33
N GLU A 44 2.05 19.50 -2.97
CA GLU A 44 1.67 20.20 -4.19
C GLU A 44 0.36 20.94 -3.94
N ALA A 45 0.25 22.18 -4.42
CA ALA A 45 -1.00 22.91 -4.46
C ALA A 45 -1.72 22.59 -5.78
N CYS A 46 -3.00 22.22 -5.72
CA CYS A 46 -3.74 21.85 -6.91
C CYS A 46 -4.14 23.07 -7.73
N ALA A 47 -4.11 22.95 -9.05
CA ALA A 47 -4.45 24.04 -9.97
C ALA A 47 -5.93 24.43 -9.87
N ASP A 48 -6.80 23.44 -9.71
CA ASP A 48 -8.21 23.62 -9.41
C ASP A 48 -8.48 23.28 -7.94
N ARG A 49 -9.25 24.13 -7.26
CA ARG A 49 -9.72 23.85 -5.89
C ARG A 49 -10.68 22.68 -5.83
N LEU A 50 -11.25 22.29 -6.97
CA LEU A 50 -12.11 21.11 -7.15
C LEU A 50 -11.34 19.84 -7.51
N ASP A 51 -10.00 19.90 -7.60
CA ASP A 51 -9.19 18.72 -7.88
C ASP A 51 -9.16 17.75 -6.68
N ALA A 52 -8.82 16.50 -6.96
CA ALA A 52 -8.68 15.44 -5.98
C ALA A 52 -7.20 15.09 -5.76
N CYS A 53 -6.86 14.68 -4.55
CA CYS A 53 -5.59 14.04 -4.29
C CYS A 53 -5.62 12.58 -4.76
N VAL A 54 -4.47 12.10 -5.22
CA VAL A 54 -4.29 10.71 -5.64
C VAL A 54 -3.01 10.12 -5.05
N SER A 55 -3.05 8.84 -4.70
CA SER A 55 -1.91 7.97 -4.46
C SER A 55 -1.95 6.82 -5.45
N VAL A 56 -0.84 6.56 -6.14
CA VAL A 56 -0.74 5.53 -7.18
C VAL A 56 0.19 4.43 -6.70
N PHE A 57 -0.30 3.19 -6.69
CA PHE A 57 0.43 2.01 -6.25
C PHE A 57 0.62 1.03 -7.41
N GLN A 58 1.77 0.40 -7.47
CA GLN A 58 2.03 -0.72 -8.38
C GLN A 58 2.69 -1.83 -7.58
N GLY A 59 2.07 -3.01 -7.56
CA GLY A 59 2.54 -4.14 -6.74
C GLY A 59 2.61 -3.83 -5.24
N GLY A 60 1.73 -2.96 -4.72
CA GLY A 60 1.71 -2.54 -3.31
C GLY A 60 2.69 -1.43 -2.93
N THR A 61 3.55 -1.01 -3.87
CA THR A 61 4.52 0.05 -3.62
C THR A 61 4.05 1.35 -4.22
N ILE A 62 4.18 2.43 -3.46
CA ILE A 62 3.82 3.79 -3.90
C ILE A 62 4.73 4.27 -5.03
N GLN A 63 4.13 4.73 -6.12
CA GLN A 63 4.81 5.22 -7.32
C GLN A 63 4.69 6.74 -7.48
N ALA A 64 3.53 7.30 -7.10
CA ALA A 64 3.25 8.72 -7.22
C ALA A 64 2.19 9.17 -6.20
N GLN A 65 2.31 10.41 -5.74
CA GLN A 65 1.28 11.13 -4.98
C GLN A 65 1.16 12.56 -5.49
N GLY A 66 -0.03 13.14 -5.55
CA GLY A 66 -0.20 14.55 -5.89
C GLY A 66 -1.64 14.90 -6.19
N CYS A 67 -1.83 15.99 -6.91
CA CYS A 67 -3.13 16.35 -7.49
C CYS A 67 -3.43 15.47 -8.71
N LEU A 68 -4.68 15.10 -8.93
CA LEU A 68 -5.08 14.17 -9.98
C LEU A 68 -4.90 14.78 -11.38
N GLU A 69 -5.19 16.07 -11.58
CA GLU A 69 -4.93 16.74 -12.87
C GLU A 69 -3.42 16.86 -13.17
N SER A 70 -2.58 17.03 -12.14
CA SER A 70 -1.11 17.10 -12.27
C SER A 70 -0.42 15.74 -12.43
N LEU A 71 -1.18 14.64 -12.36
CA LEU A 71 -0.63 13.30 -12.53
C LEU A 71 -0.28 13.06 -14.01
N GLU A 72 0.82 12.36 -14.30
CA GLU A 72 1.20 12.02 -15.68
C GLU A 72 0.06 11.26 -16.38
N ASP A 73 -0.14 11.52 -17.67
CA ASP A 73 -1.26 10.99 -18.46
C ASP A 73 -1.35 9.46 -18.38
N THR A 74 -0.21 8.77 -18.39
CA THR A 74 -0.13 7.31 -18.28
C THR A 74 -0.67 6.78 -16.95
N TRP A 75 -0.45 7.49 -15.84
CA TRP A 75 -0.98 7.10 -14.54
C TRP A 75 -2.44 7.50 -14.41
N ARG A 76 -2.80 8.69 -14.89
CA ARG A 76 -4.18 9.18 -14.86
C ARG A 76 -5.13 8.28 -15.65
N GLU A 77 -4.71 7.81 -16.82
CA GLU A 77 -5.46 6.83 -17.60
C GLU A 77 -5.63 5.50 -16.84
N LYS A 78 -4.56 4.99 -16.23
CA LYS A 78 -4.61 3.73 -15.46
C LYS A 78 -5.51 3.84 -14.22
N CYS A 79 -5.50 4.98 -13.53
CA CYS A 79 -6.40 5.24 -12.40
C CYS A 79 -7.88 5.36 -12.80
N GLY A 80 -8.17 5.60 -14.09
CA GLY A 80 -9.53 5.59 -14.63
C GLY A 80 -10.04 4.20 -15.03
N LYS A 81 -9.17 3.17 -15.00
CA LYS A 81 -9.49 1.77 -15.32
C LYS A 81 -9.49 0.92 -14.07
N ASP A 82 -10.07 -0.28 -14.16
CA ASP A 82 -10.02 -1.24 -13.05
C ASP A 82 -8.58 -1.70 -12.78
N GLY A 83 -8.11 -1.51 -11.54
CA GLY A 83 -6.72 -1.77 -11.17
C GLY A 83 -6.26 -3.23 -11.28
N ARG A 84 -7.20 -4.19 -11.42
CA ARG A 84 -6.89 -5.60 -11.68
C ARG A 84 -6.36 -5.84 -13.09
N GLU A 85 -6.78 -5.04 -14.07
CA GLU A 85 -6.34 -5.18 -15.45
C GLU A 85 -4.95 -4.58 -15.67
N THR A 86 -4.68 -3.44 -15.01
CA THR A 86 -3.44 -2.68 -15.21
C THR A 86 -2.34 -3.05 -14.23
N GLY A 87 -2.67 -3.75 -13.14
CA GLY A 87 -1.78 -4.00 -12.01
C GLY A 87 -1.45 -2.73 -11.20
N VAL A 88 -2.22 -1.66 -11.41
CA VAL A 88 -2.06 -0.37 -10.76
C VAL A 88 -3.29 -0.09 -9.91
N ASP A 89 -3.08 0.25 -8.65
CA ASP A 89 -4.15 0.63 -7.74
C ASP A 89 -4.04 2.12 -7.43
N CYS A 90 -5.19 2.81 -7.34
CA CYS A 90 -5.23 4.25 -7.13
C CYS A 90 -6.19 4.62 -6.01
N GLU A 91 -5.70 5.39 -5.05
CA GLU A 91 -6.50 5.95 -3.98
C GLU A 91 -6.75 7.42 -4.24
N ILE A 92 -8.00 7.76 -4.55
CA ILE A 92 -8.43 9.13 -4.86
C ILE A 92 -9.29 9.65 -3.70
N CYS A 93 -9.00 10.87 -3.25
CA CYS A 93 -9.73 11.51 -2.16
C CYS A 93 -9.73 13.04 -2.33
N VAL A 94 -10.73 13.73 -1.78
CA VAL A 94 -10.96 15.17 -2.03
C VAL A 94 -10.57 16.08 -0.87
N LEU A 95 -10.17 15.51 0.28
CA LEU A 95 -9.79 16.30 1.44
C LEU A 95 -8.33 16.77 1.35
N ASN A 96 -8.00 17.88 2.00
CA ASN A 96 -6.64 18.41 2.03
C ASN A 96 -5.65 17.35 2.59
N LYS A 97 -4.60 17.03 1.83
CA LYS A 97 -3.55 16.05 2.15
C LYS A 97 -4.06 14.66 2.54
N CYS A 98 -5.23 14.25 2.04
CA CYS A 98 -5.84 12.98 2.39
C CYS A 98 -5.15 11.75 1.81
N ASN A 99 -4.33 11.94 0.77
CA ASN A 99 -3.67 10.86 0.04
C ASN A 99 -2.47 10.28 0.81
N ASN A 100 -2.55 10.13 2.14
CA ASN A 100 -1.53 9.51 2.98
C ASN A 100 -1.91 8.08 3.44
N VAL A 101 -2.91 7.49 2.78
CA VAL A 101 -3.39 6.12 3.01
C VAL A 101 -2.82 5.18 1.96
N GLY A 102 -2.54 3.94 2.37
CA GLY A 102 -2.11 2.85 1.49
C GLY A 102 -3.24 2.37 0.58
N SER A 103 -2.93 1.38 -0.24
CA SER A 103 -3.92 0.71 -1.11
C SER A 103 -5.04 0.08 -0.28
N LYS A 104 -6.30 0.25 -0.68
CA LYS A 104 -7.47 -0.43 -0.07
C LYS A 104 -7.37 -1.95 -0.14
N ARG A 105 -6.60 -2.49 -1.08
CA ARG A 105 -6.35 -3.92 -1.22
C ARG A 105 -5.35 -4.45 -0.19
N ALA A 106 -4.59 -3.56 0.45
CA ALA A 106 -3.55 -3.88 1.42
C ALA A 106 -3.99 -3.58 2.87
N GLY A 107 -5.21 -3.99 3.25
CA GLY A 107 -5.74 -3.79 4.60
C GLY A 107 -5.41 -4.92 5.56
N CYS A 108 -5.06 -4.57 6.80
CA CYS A 108 -4.70 -5.49 7.89
C CYS A 108 -5.67 -5.36 9.07
N LEU A 109 -5.81 -6.41 9.87
CA LEU A 109 -6.37 -6.25 11.21
C LEU A 109 -5.42 -5.39 12.05
N GLN A 110 -5.99 -4.42 12.77
CA GLN A 110 -5.27 -3.50 13.65
C GLN A 110 -5.95 -3.53 15.02
N CYS A 111 -5.39 -4.27 15.97
CA CYS A 111 -6.00 -4.49 17.29
C CYS A 111 -4.96 -4.94 18.33
N ASN A 112 -5.33 -4.81 19.61
CA ASN A 112 -4.57 -5.32 20.75
C ASN A 112 -5.52 -6.06 21.70
N SER A 113 -5.12 -7.25 22.18
CA SER A 113 -5.97 -8.11 23.03
C SER A 113 -6.31 -7.51 24.39
N THR A 114 -5.58 -6.49 24.85
CA THR A 114 -5.88 -5.73 26.07
C THR A 114 -7.12 -4.86 25.89
N GLU A 115 -7.32 -4.32 24.69
CA GLU A 115 -8.43 -3.41 24.36
C GLU A 115 -9.62 -4.17 23.77
N ASP A 116 -9.36 -5.24 23.02
CA ASP A 116 -10.36 -6.07 22.35
C ASP A 116 -9.97 -7.55 22.40
N SER A 117 -10.67 -8.34 23.23
CA SER A 117 -10.40 -9.77 23.38
C SER A 117 -10.59 -10.55 22.07
N GLN A 118 -11.40 -10.04 21.13
CA GLN A 118 -11.57 -10.66 19.82
C GLN A 118 -10.27 -10.66 19.01
N CYS A 119 -9.32 -9.77 19.31
CA CYS A 119 -8.02 -9.72 18.66
C CYS A 119 -7.24 -11.04 18.82
N ALA A 120 -7.37 -11.68 19.98
CA ALA A 120 -6.77 -12.97 20.28
C ALA A 120 -7.74 -14.12 19.95
N GLU A 121 -9.00 -14.02 20.40
CA GLU A 121 -9.93 -15.16 20.41
C GLU A 121 -10.66 -15.38 19.08
N ALA A 122 -11.04 -14.31 18.39
CA ALA A 122 -11.90 -14.35 17.21
C ALA A 122 -11.53 -13.28 16.17
N PRO A 123 -10.26 -13.21 15.72
CA PRO A 123 -9.78 -12.18 14.81
C PRO A 123 -10.53 -12.11 13.47
N GLY A 124 -11.07 -13.23 12.99
CA GLY A 124 -11.88 -13.28 11.76
C GLY A 124 -13.23 -12.54 11.85
N LEU A 125 -13.64 -12.09 13.03
CA LEU A 125 -14.82 -11.22 13.21
C LEU A 125 -14.47 -9.72 13.12
N LEU A 126 -13.18 -9.39 13.16
CA LEU A 126 -12.72 -8.00 13.09
C LEU A 126 -12.64 -7.53 11.64
N GLN A 127 -12.92 -6.25 11.45
CA GLN A 127 -12.78 -5.61 10.14
C GLN A 127 -11.37 -5.08 9.96
N ALA A 128 -10.73 -5.45 8.86
CA ALA A 128 -9.43 -4.90 8.52
C ALA A 128 -9.52 -3.43 8.16
N GLN A 129 -8.45 -2.72 8.50
CA GLN A 129 -8.28 -1.30 8.28
C GLN A 129 -7.17 -1.08 7.27
N VAL A 130 -7.34 -0.08 6.42
CA VAL A 130 -6.34 0.31 5.41
C VAL A 130 -5.09 0.82 6.13
N CYS A 131 -3.93 0.24 5.81
CA CYS A 131 -2.66 0.69 6.33
C CYS A 131 -2.29 2.08 5.80
N SER A 132 -1.43 2.80 6.51
CA SER A 132 -0.77 3.98 5.93
C SER A 132 0.25 3.56 4.87
N ILE A 133 0.77 4.54 4.11
CA ILE A 133 1.69 4.27 3.01
C ILE A 133 3.05 3.78 3.53
N ALA A 134 3.43 2.57 3.14
CA ALA A 134 4.80 2.09 3.29
C ALA A 134 5.71 2.83 2.30
N ARG A 135 6.62 3.66 2.81
CA ARG A 135 7.61 4.38 1.99
C ARG A 135 8.77 3.45 1.59
N THR A 136 9.13 2.48 2.42
CA THR A 136 10.27 1.58 2.15
C THR A 136 9.80 0.22 1.64
N GLY A 137 9.12 0.21 0.50
CA GLY A 137 8.67 -1.01 -0.18
C GLY A 137 7.14 -1.15 -0.22
N ARG A 138 6.63 -2.31 0.19
CA ARG A 138 5.18 -2.57 0.34
C ARG A 138 4.85 -2.77 1.82
N SER A 139 3.59 -2.51 2.18
CA SER A 139 3.07 -2.80 3.52
C SER A 139 2.81 -4.29 3.68
N PHE A 140 3.14 -4.83 4.85
CA PHE A 140 2.76 -6.18 5.26
C PHE A 140 1.83 -6.11 6.47
N CYS A 141 1.10 -7.19 6.72
CA CYS A 141 0.41 -7.36 7.99
C CYS A 141 1.26 -8.20 8.94
N TYR A 142 1.19 -7.90 10.23
CA TYR A 142 1.76 -8.76 11.26
C TYR A 142 0.71 -9.19 12.28
N ALA A 143 1.00 -10.31 12.93
CA ALA A 143 0.41 -10.71 14.20
C ALA A 143 1.55 -11.15 15.13
N SER A 144 1.66 -10.54 16.31
CA SER A 144 2.70 -10.85 17.29
C SER A 144 2.10 -11.27 18.62
N ILE A 145 2.79 -12.16 19.32
CA ILE A 145 2.47 -12.60 20.68
C ILE A 145 3.58 -12.17 21.63
N GLU A 146 3.23 -11.51 22.74
CA GLU A 146 4.14 -11.22 23.86
C GLU A 146 3.52 -11.71 25.17
N GLY A 147 3.84 -12.94 25.56
CA GLY A 147 3.15 -13.65 26.63
C GLY A 147 1.70 -13.94 26.24
N ASP A 148 0.73 -13.51 27.04
CA ASP A 148 -0.70 -13.69 26.71
C ASP A 148 -1.28 -12.56 25.84
N LEU A 149 -0.44 -11.58 25.46
CA LEU A 149 -0.88 -10.42 24.68
C LEU A 149 -0.70 -10.67 23.19
N VAL A 150 -1.78 -10.46 22.42
CA VAL A 150 -1.78 -10.54 20.96
C VAL A 150 -1.96 -9.15 20.40
N GLU A 151 -1.06 -8.76 19.50
CA GLU A 151 -1.14 -7.52 18.74
C GLU A 151 -1.16 -7.85 17.24
N ARG A 152 -1.99 -7.13 16.51
CA ARG A 152 -2.09 -7.23 15.04
C ARG A 152 -1.98 -5.84 14.45
N GLY A 153 -1.25 -5.71 13.35
CA GLY A 153 -1.08 -4.41 12.74
C GLY A 153 -0.46 -4.43 11.34
N CYS A 154 -0.09 -3.25 10.89
CA CYS A 154 0.62 -3.01 9.63
C CYS A 154 2.11 -2.86 9.91
N SER A 155 2.95 -3.56 9.16
CA SER A 155 4.39 -3.33 9.09
C SER A 155 4.72 -2.50 7.85
N LEU A 156 5.23 -1.29 8.07
CA LEU A 156 5.38 -0.25 7.04
C LEU A 156 6.83 0.02 6.67
N THR A 157 7.76 -0.42 7.52
CA THR A 157 9.20 -0.21 7.32
C THR A 157 9.95 -1.53 7.25
N LEU A 158 11.03 -1.56 6.46
CA LEU A 158 11.92 -2.72 6.41
C LEU A 158 12.47 -3.10 7.80
N SER A 159 12.70 -2.12 8.68
CA SER A 159 13.19 -2.38 10.04
C SER A 159 12.17 -3.16 10.88
N GLU A 160 10.88 -2.83 10.78
CA GLU A 160 9.81 -3.58 11.45
C GLU A 160 9.68 -4.99 10.89
N GLN A 161 9.75 -5.14 9.56
CA GLN A 161 9.65 -6.43 8.89
C GLN A 161 10.79 -7.36 9.32
N VAL A 162 12.03 -6.86 9.32
CA VAL A 162 13.21 -7.63 9.78
C VAL A 162 13.09 -7.96 11.27
N LYS A 163 12.60 -7.04 12.10
CA LYS A 163 12.38 -7.28 13.53
C LYS A 163 11.35 -8.40 13.74
N CYS A 164 10.22 -8.36 13.03
CA CYS A 164 9.20 -9.40 13.10
C CYS A 164 9.74 -10.76 12.64
N LEU A 165 10.45 -10.81 11.50
CA LEU A 165 11.03 -12.06 11.00
C LEU A 165 12.11 -12.66 11.91
N ALA A 166 12.72 -11.86 12.79
CA ALA A 166 13.68 -12.32 13.77
C ALA A 166 13.00 -12.87 15.05
N ASP A 167 11.71 -12.61 15.24
CA ASP A 167 10.92 -13.05 16.38
C ASP A 167 10.03 -14.24 15.98
N ARG A 168 10.15 -15.36 16.69
CA ARG A 168 9.35 -16.56 16.41
C ARG A 168 7.87 -16.37 16.72
N ASN A 169 7.56 -15.44 17.63
CA ASN A 169 6.20 -15.13 18.02
C ASN A 169 5.56 -14.07 17.10
N CYS A 170 6.25 -13.64 16.04
CA CYS A 170 5.73 -12.68 15.08
C CYS A 170 5.57 -13.30 13.69
N HIS A 171 4.36 -13.29 13.18
CA HIS A 171 4.04 -13.76 11.83
C HIS A 171 3.78 -12.58 10.91
N LEU A 172 4.52 -12.53 9.81
CA LEU A 172 4.37 -11.54 8.75
C LEU A 172 3.67 -12.17 7.54
N CYS A 173 2.74 -11.45 6.93
CA CYS A 173 2.02 -11.91 5.74
C CYS A 173 1.70 -10.76 4.78
N ASP A 174 1.50 -11.08 3.50
CA ASP A 174 1.24 -10.09 2.46
C ASP A 174 -0.27 -9.91 2.20
N PRO A 175 -0.85 -8.73 2.50
CA PRO A 175 -2.28 -8.50 2.29
C PRO A 175 -2.69 -8.48 0.80
N LEU A 176 -1.75 -8.34 -0.13
CA LEU A 176 -2.03 -8.40 -1.56
C LEU A 176 -2.18 -9.83 -2.10
N GLU A 177 -1.54 -10.79 -1.45
CA GLU A 177 -1.68 -12.22 -1.76
C GLU A 177 -2.95 -12.77 -1.10
N GLN A 178 -3.18 -12.41 0.16
CA GLN A 178 -4.37 -12.79 0.91
C GLN A 178 -4.91 -11.58 1.69
N PRO A 179 -6.09 -11.05 1.35
CA PRO A 179 -6.71 -9.99 2.14
C PRO A 179 -6.87 -10.43 3.59
N HIS A 180 -6.53 -9.55 4.53
CA HIS A 180 -6.68 -9.80 5.97
C HIS A 180 -5.89 -11.02 6.46
N CYS A 181 -4.74 -11.31 5.83
CA CYS A 181 -3.92 -12.50 6.11
C CYS A 181 -3.47 -12.63 7.58
N ASN A 182 -3.50 -11.55 8.36
CA ASN A 182 -3.20 -11.57 9.77
C ASN A 182 -4.45 -11.86 10.63
N ASP A 183 -5.41 -12.64 10.12
CA ASP A 183 -6.58 -13.12 10.87
C ASP A 183 -6.37 -14.51 11.49
N GLN A 184 -5.21 -15.13 11.26
CA GLN A 184 -4.92 -16.47 11.77
C GLN A 184 -4.80 -16.45 13.30
N ILE A 185 -5.32 -17.48 13.96
CA ILE A 185 -5.13 -17.67 15.41
C ILE A 185 -3.67 -18.04 15.63
N VAL A 186 -2.97 -17.20 16.39
CA VAL A 186 -1.57 -17.35 16.71
C VAL A 186 -1.44 -18.13 18.02
N LYS A 187 -0.49 -19.06 18.10
CA LYS A 187 -0.17 -19.79 19.33
C LYS A 187 1.32 -19.69 19.57
N GLU A 188 1.74 -19.59 20.83
CA GLU A 188 3.16 -19.68 21.15
C GLU A 188 3.70 -21.04 20.68
N ASP A 189 4.82 -21.03 19.99
CA ASP A 189 5.52 -22.26 19.63
C ASP A 189 6.10 -22.86 20.91
N ASP A 190 5.36 -23.79 21.53
CA ASP A 190 5.78 -24.60 22.67
C ASP A 190 6.98 -25.52 22.36
N ALA A 191 7.60 -25.40 21.19
CA ALA A 191 8.71 -26.23 20.78
C ALA A 191 9.92 -25.95 21.69
N PRO A 192 10.36 -26.93 22.50
CA PRO A 192 11.51 -26.74 23.36
C PRO A 192 12.73 -26.48 22.47
N THR A 193 13.34 -25.30 22.66
CA THR A 193 14.63 -24.95 22.06
C THR A 193 15.64 -25.97 22.53
N THR A 194 15.81 -27.03 21.75
CA THR A 194 16.79 -28.06 22.02
C THR A 194 18.11 -27.45 21.60
N ASP A 195 18.76 -26.79 22.56
CA ASP A 195 20.05 -26.14 22.41
C ASP A 195 21.12 -27.22 22.25
N SER A 196 21.16 -27.86 21.08
CA SER A 196 22.16 -28.87 20.72
C SER A 196 23.41 -28.18 20.22
N THR A 197 24.04 -27.41 21.08
CA THR A 197 25.49 -27.16 21.00
C THR A 197 26.18 -28.43 21.48
N THR A 198 26.28 -29.44 20.61
CA THR A 198 27.23 -30.55 20.80
C THR A 198 28.33 -30.39 19.78
N ASP A 199 29.37 -29.71 20.25
CA ASP A 199 30.71 -29.75 19.69
C ASP A 199 31.21 -31.20 19.79
N SER A 200 31.34 -31.92 18.67
CA SER A 200 32.02 -33.21 18.61
C SER A 200 32.46 -33.52 17.18
N THR A 201 33.67 -33.05 16.91
CA THR A 201 34.59 -33.63 15.93
C THR A 201 34.90 -35.08 16.35
N THR A 202 34.53 -36.11 15.57
CA THR A 202 35.41 -37.26 15.29
C THR A 202 34.91 -38.09 14.11
N ASP A 203 35.77 -38.28 13.12
CA ASP A 203 35.72 -39.36 12.13
C ASP A 203 35.67 -40.74 12.79
N SER A 204 34.88 -41.67 12.26
CA SER A 204 35.33 -43.01 11.85
C SER A 204 34.18 -43.92 11.38
N THR A 205 34.44 -44.51 10.21
CA THR A 205 33.86 -45.70 9.57
C THR A 205 33.59 -46.92 10.48
N THR A 206 32.54 -47.69 10.16
CA THR A 206 32.54 -49.13 9.78
C THR A 206 31.35 -49.95 10.34
N SER A 207 30.49 -50.38 9.41
CA SER A 207 29.82 -51.69 9.23
C SER A 207 29.14 -52.49 10.37
N SER A 208 27.86 -52.80 10.09
CA SER A 208 27.22 -54.15 10.06
C SER A 208 26.54 -54.78 11.30
N SER A 209 25.23 -55.03 11.11
CA SER A 209 24.47 -56.29 11.29
C SER A 209 23.67 -56.61 12.58
N GLY A 210 22.40 -57.00 12.36
CA GLY A 210 21.51 -57.80 13.23
C GLY A 210 20.18 -57.10 13.57
N SER A 211 19.07 -57.27 12.82
CA SER A 211 18.04 -58.35 12.90
C SER A 211 17.46 -58.51 14.33
N THR A 212 16.14 -58.51 14.62
CA THR A 212 14.94 -58.94 13.88
C THR A 212 13.66 -58.63 14.70
N GLU A 213 12.52 -58.42 14.02
CA GLU A 213 11.12 -58.84 14.35
C GLU A 213 10.40 -58.27 15.60
N SER A 214 9.08 -57.98 15.66
CA SER A 214 7.89 -57.99 14.78
C SER A 214 6.80 -57.19 15.55
N SER A 215 5.84 -56.44 14.98
CA SER A 215 4.56 -56.98 14.48
C SER A 215 3.57 -55.84 14.13
N THR A 216 3.02 -55.88 12.91
CA THR A 216 1.59 -55.73 12.53
C THR A 216 0.84 -54.44 12.95
N SER A 217 0.34 -53.59 12.03
CA SER A 217 -0.85 -53.86 11.21
C SER A 217 -1.15 -52.78 10.15
N SER A 218 -1.77 -53.26 9.07
CA SER A 218 -2.39 -52.67 7.86
C SER A 218 -3.26 -51.40 8.09
N SER A 219 -3.42 -50.45 7.15
CA SER A 219 -4.15 -50.60 5.85
C SER A 219 -4.08 -49.32 4.97
N THR A 220 -3.72 -49.51 3.68
CA THR A 220 -4.40 -49.05 2.44
C THR A 220 -4.72 -47.56 2.14
N SER A 221 -4.11 -47.01 1.06
CA SER A 221 -4.70 -46.22 -0.08
C SER A 221 -3.55 -45.65 -0.96
N SER A 222 -3.07 -46.27 -2.05
CA SER A 222 -3.43 -46.03 -3.49
C SER A 222 -4.14 -44.70 -3.79
N SER A 223 -3.76 -43.80 -4.73
CA SER A 223 -3.05 -43.89 -6.03
C SER A 223 -2.48 -42.48 -6.35
N THR A 224 -1.25 -42.21 -6.80
CA THR A 224 -0.61 -42.44 -8.13
C THR A 224 -1.42 -41.98 -9.35
N SER A 225 -0.99 -40.88 -9.97
CA SER A 225 -0.64 -40.85 -11.41
C SER A 225 0.17 -39.60 -11.73
N SER A 226 1.41 -39.87 -12.13
CA SER A 226 2.40 -39.00 -12.71
C SER A 226 2.13 -38.78 -14.21
N SER A 227 2.61 -37.66 -14.74
CA SER A 227 2.89 -37.50 -16.17
C SER A 227 4.16 -36.69 -16.33
N THR A 228 5.22 -37.44 -16.59
CA THR A 228 6.54 -37.04 -17.08
C THR A 228 6.41 -36.46 -18.48
N SER A 229 7.17 -35.40 -18.77
CA SER A 229 7.60 -35.07 -20.13
C SER A 229 8.94 -34.35 -20.07
N SER A 230 9.83 -34.84 -20.92
CA SER A 230 11.27 -34.73 -20.88
C SER A 230 11.83 -33.55 -21.69
N SER A 231 12.91 -33.00 -21.15
CA SER A 231 14.14 -32.55 -21.81
C SER A 231 14.09 -32.01 -23.24
N THR A 232 14.49 -30.74 -23.42
CA THR A 232 15.43 -30.41 -24.50
C THR A 232 16.32 -29.23 -24.14
N SER A 233 17.61 -29.53 -24.04
CA SER A 233 18.72 -28.62 -23.87
C SER A 233 18.94 -27.80 -25.15
N SER A 234 19.28 -26.52 -25.03
CA SER A 234 19.87 -25.74 -26.12
C SER A 234 20.95 -24.84 -25.55
N SER A 235 22.17 -25.35 -25.61
CA SER A 235 23.41 -24.64 -25.40
C SER A 235 23.58 -23.60 -26.50
N THR A 236 23.86 -22.35 -26.15
CA THR A 236 24.43 -21.38 -27.09
C THR A 236 25.67 -20.77 -26.47
N SER A 237 26.76 -20.92 -27.21
CA SER A 237 28.12 -20.54 -26.86
C SER A 237 28.38 -19.05 -27.13
N SER A 238 29.16 -18.46 -26.22
CA SER A 238 30.31 -17.59 -26.48
C SER A 238 30.17 -16.38 -27.43
N SER A 239 30.37 -15.19 -26.87
CA SER A 239 31.27 -14.18 -27.46
C SER A 239 31.84 -13.29 -26.35
N THR A 240 33.10 -13.57 -26.04
CA THR A 240 34.05 -12.80 -25.26
C THR A 240 34.32 -11.46 -25.94
N SER A 241 34.36 -10.36 -25.16
CA SER A 241 35.01 -9.12 -25.57
C SER A 241 35.83 -8.61 -24.41
N SER A 242 37.13 -8.87 -24.50
CA SER A 242 38.19 -8.38 -23.63
C SER A 242 38.32 -6.87 -23.76
N SER A 243 38.40 -6.16 -22.64
CA SER A 243 38.92 -4.79 -22.60
C SER A 243 39.74 -4.62 -21.33
N THR A 244 41.02 -4.94 -21.49
CA THR A 244 42.14 -4.62 -20.62
C THR A 244 42.41 -3.12 -20.72
N SER A 245 42.32 -2.38 -19.60
CA SER A 245 42.96 -1.08 -19.43
C SER A 245 43.32 -0.86 -17.97
N SER A 246 44.57 -0.45 -17.81
CA SER A 246 45.47 -0.34 -16.66
C SER A 246 45.00 0.46 -15.43
N PRO A 247 45.69 0.31 -14.28
CA PRO A 247 45.39 1.03 -13.05
C PRO A 247 45.99 2.44 -13.08
N THR A 248 45.21 3.44 -12.66
CA THR A 248 45.70 4.80 -12.38
C THR A 248 45.71 5.06 -10.88
N THR A 249 46.90 5.45 -10.43
CA THR A 249 47.34 5.91 -9.12
C THR A 249 46.40 6.97 -8.49
N PRO A 250 46.22 6.99 -7.15
CA PRO A 250 45.50 8.06 -6.48
C PRO A 250 46.42 9.27 -6.27
N THR A 251 46.12 10.38 -6.95
CA THR A 251 46.75 11.68 -6.67
C THR A 251 45.95 12.42 -5.61
N THR A 252 46.57 12.59 -4.45
CA THR A 252 46.15 13.48 -3.38
C THR A 252 46.12 14.93 -3.86
N VAL A 253 44.99 15.61 -3.76
CA VAL A 253 44.89 17.07 -3.92
C VAL A 253 44.14 17.68 -2.74
N SER A 254 44.82 18.64 -2.11
CA SER A 254 44.40 19.49 -0.99
C SER A 254 43.23 20.44 -1.33
N PRO A 255 42.53 20.96 -0.32
CA PRO A 255 41.28 21.69 -0.50
C PRO A 255 41.52 23.12 -0.98
N THR A 256 40.76 23.55 -1.99
CA THR A 256 40.68 24.95 -2.43
C THR A 256 39.30 25.52 -2.12
N THR A 257 39.34 26.68 -1.46
CA THR A 257 38.27 27.58 -1.00
C THR A 257 37.17 27.84 -2.05
N PRO A 258 35.88 27.93 -1.65
CA PRO A 258 34.79 28.23 -2.57
C PRO A 258 34.77 29.74 -2.92
N THR A 259 34.73 30.04 -4.21
CA THR A 259 34.44 31.37 -4.74
C THR A 259 32.96 31.47 -5.06
N THR A 260 32.31 32.44 -4.43
CA THR A 260 30.94 32.90 -4.66
C THR A 260 30.76 33.35 -6.10
N VAL A 261 29.80 32.75 -6.82
CA VAL A 261 29.35 33.22 -8.14
C VAL A 261 27.86 33.49 -8.07
N SER A 262 27.49 34.74 -8.37
CA SER A 262 26.11 35.25 -8.44
C SER A 262 25.29 34.60 -9.57
N PRO A 263 23.95 34.50 -9.43
CA PRO A 263 23.11 33.85 -10.43
C PRO A 263 22.85 34.76 -11.64
N THR A 264 23.07 34.20 -12.83
CA THR A 264 22.71 34.79 -14.13
C THR A 264 21.25 34.48 -14.47
N THR A 265 20.48 35.55 -14.64
CA THR A 265 19.10 35.59 -15.13
C THR A 265 18.97 34.84 -16.47
N SER A 266 18.13 33.81 -16.52
CA SER A 266 17.81 33.08 -17.75
C SER A 266 16.36 33.35 -18.17
N THR A 267 16.23 33.64 -19.46
CA THR A 267 15.09 34.17 -20.19
C THR A 267 13.94 33.16 -20.33
N THR A 268 12.73 33.59 -19.97
CA THR A 268 11.46 32.89 -20.16
C THR A 268 11.14 32.74 -21.65
N THR A 269 10.96 31.48 -22.10
CA THR A 269 10.39 31.16 -23.42
C THR A 269 8.90 30.84 -23.22
N GLU A 270 8.06 31.63 -23.86
CA GLU A 270 6.59 31.54 -23.85
C GLU A 270 6.12 30.35 -24.71
N ILE A 271 5.29 29.47 -24.15
CA ILE A 271 4.66 28.33 -24.84
C ILE A 271 3.15 28.62 -24.96
N PRO A 272 2.50 28.40 -26.12
CA PRO A 272 1.11 28.77 -26.35
C PRO A 272 0.10 27.85 -25.61
N PRO A 273 -1.10 28.36 -25.26
CA PRO A 273 -2.10 27.61 -24.52
C PRO A 273 -2.86 26.63 -25.43
N THR A 274 -2.82 25.35 -25.09
CA THR A 274 -3.69 24.30 -25.66
C THR A 274 -5.03 24.25 -24.93
N THR A 275 -6.10 24.26 -25.72
CA THR A 275 -7.52 24.32 -25.35
C THR A 275 -8.00 23.06 -24.59
N LYS A 276 -8.58 23.26 -23.40
CA LYS A 276 -9.18 22.24 -22.51
C LYS A 276 -10.58 21.81 -23.02
N PRO A 277 -10.93 20.50 -23.07
CA PRO A 277 -12.28 20.06 -23.44
C PRO A 277 -13.27 20.10 -22.26
N ASN A 278 -14.54 20.33 -22.60
CA ASN A 278 -15.64 20.69 -21.73
C ASN A 278 -16.17 19.51 -20.88
N SER A 279 -15.98 19.56 -19.56
CA SER A 279 -16.61 18.64 -18.57
C SER A 279 -17.83 19.26 -17.84
N ALA A 280 -18.39 20.37 -18.35
CA ALA A 280 -19.44 21.13 -17.67
C ALA A 280 -20.86 20.52 -17.77
N PHE A 281 -21.07 19.44 -18.54
CA PHE A 281 -22.43 19.00 -18.87
C PHE A 281 -23.12 18.08 -17.84
N ARG A 282 -22.38 17.42 -16.93
CA ARG A 282 -23.00 16.51 -15.95
C ARG A 282 -23.51 17.17 -14.67
N LEU A 283 -22.99 18.34 -14.30
CA LEU A 283 -23.40 19.01 -13.07
C LEU A 283 -24.76 19.73 -13.20
N GLN A 284 -25.11 20.21 -14.40
CA GLN A 284 -26.35 20.96 -14.61
C GLN A 284 -27.62 20.10 -14.47
N VAL A 285 -27.55 18.80 -14.77
CA VAL A 285 -28.73 17.91 -14.71
C VAL A 285 -29.19 17.66 -13.27
N SER A 286 -28.24 17.48 -12.34
CA SER A 286 -28.58 17.24 -10.93
C SER A 286 -29.22 18.47 -10.26
N ILE A 287 -28.75 19.67 -10.61
CA ILE A 287 -29.29 20.93 -10.06
C ILE A 287 -30.74 21.14 -10.52
N LEU A 288 -31.05 20.87 -11.79
CA LEU A 288 -32.42 21.02 -12.32
C LEU A 288 -33.43 20.07 -11.66
N LEU A 289 -33.01 18.84 -11.31
CA LEU A 289 -33.88 17.87 -10.62
C LEU A 289 -34.21 18.32 -9.19
N ILE A 290 -33.25 18.91 -8.48
CA ILE A 290 -33.47 19.46 -7.14
C ILE A 290 -34.46 20.63 -7.19
N PHE A 291 -34.29 21.54 -8.15
CA PHE A 291 -35.23 22.66 -8.34
C PHE A 291 -36.64 22.18 -8.73
N ALA A 292 -36.76 21.14 -9.55
CA ALA A 292 -38.06 20.57 -9.93
C ALA A 292 -38.79 19.96 -8.72
N GLN A 293 -38.09 19.24 -7.85
CA GLN A 293 -38.70 18.67 -6.64
C GLN A 293 -39.10 19.76 -5.63
N LEU A 294 -38.29 20.80 -5.47
CA LEU A 294 -38.64 21.97 -4.64
C LEU A 294 -39.87 22.70 -5.17
N ALA A 295 -39.94 22.93 -6.48
CA ALA A 295 -41.10 23.57 -7.11
C ALA A 295 -42.38 22.74 -6.92
N LEU A 296 -42.28 21.40 -7.05
CA LEU A 296 -43.41 20.50 -6.81
C LEU A 296 -43.85 20.51 -5.34
N GLY A 297 -42.91 20.59 -4.40
CA GLY A 297 -43.19 20.71 -2.97
C GLY A 297 -43.93 22.01 -2.63
N ILE A 298 -43.46 23.16 -3.15
CA ILE A 298 -44.09 24.47 -2.95
C ILE A 298 -45.50 24.50 -3.57
N TYR A 299 -45.66 23.94 -4.78
CA TYR A 299 -46.96 23.88 -5.45
C TYR A 299 -48.00 23.09 -4.66
N ASN A 300 -47.62 21.94 -4.09
CA ASN A 300 -48.52 21.13 -3.25
C ASN A 300 -48.82 21.78 -1.89
N LEU A 301 -47.96 22.66 -1.38
CA LEU A 301 -48.19 23.39 -0.12
C LEU A 301 -49.20 24.54 -0.29
N HIS A 302 -49.30 25.10 -1.50
CA HIS A 302 -50.16 26.24 -1.82
C HIS A 302 -51.56 25.87 -2.32
N LYS A 303 -51.86 24.57 -2.46
CA LYS A 303 -53.15 24.05 -2.89
C LYS A 303 -53.90 23.42 -1.71
#